data_AF-X1NSG0-F1
#
_entry.id   AF-X1NSG0-F1
#
_cell.length_a   1.000
_cell.length_b   1.000
_cell.length_c   1.000
_cell.angle_alpha   90.00
_cell.angle_beta   90.00
_cell.angle_gamma   90.00
#
_symmetry.space_group_name_H-M   'P 1'
#
loop_
_entity.id
_entity.type
_entity.pdbx_description
1 polymer ?
#
loop_
_entity_poly.entity_id
_entity_poly.type
_entity_poly.pdbx_seq_one_letter_code
_entity_poly.pdbx_strand_id
1 'polypeptide(L)'
;YNPTLTTSFVTYSYTLTTAEADNITDYANLRLKFVGNSSAAKCVHVSWAEFEVPDINAIPTVSAVNLTPSPIVLTENTTTTVTCTATITDTDGGVTISSATGTIYRSGVGYSCSQDDNNCYPNKTCTLSAADGNNKYATCTADIWFHADPTDAGVYEGETWQCYIIAEDDQAATATNTDDTPPELNTLNALIVTGSISYGTLAAGATSSASEIVVATTTGNAAIDVNISGTDMTTSTYSIPVSHQEYATSSVDYGSGTDASNTATALVLESG
;
A
#
# COMPACT_ATOMS: atom_id res chain seq x y z
N TYR A 1 -9.29 31.15 -43.12
CA TYR A 1 -9.08 32.20 -42.11
C TYR A 1 -8.99 33.58 -42.78
N ASN A 2 -9.79 34.57 -42.36
CA ASN A 2 -9.82 35.93 -42.93
C ASN A 2 -9.78 37.00 -41.81
N PRO A 3 -8.59 37.30 -41.26
CA PRO A 3 -8.48 38.31 -40.21
C PRO A 3 -8.66 39.72 -40.76
N THR A 4 -9.15 40.64 -39.91
CA THR A 4 -9.16 42.07 -40.23
C THR A 4 -7.73 42.62 -40.19
N LEU A 5 -7.27 43.18 -41.31
CA LEU A 5 -5.92 43.76 -41.43
C LEU A 5 -5.78 45.07 -40.64
N THR A 6 -4.61 45.27 -40.02
CA THR A 6 -4.26 46.45 -39.22
C THR A 6 -3.13 47.27 -39.85
N THR A 7 -2.92 48.49 -39.37
CA THR A 7 -1.83 49.39 -39.79
C THR A 7 -0.52 49.16 -39.03
N SER A 8 -0.51 48.24 -38.07
CA SER A 8 0.67 47.77 -37.32
C SER A 8 0.77 46.25 -37.41
N PHE A 9 1.95 45.68 -37.17
CA PHE A 9 2.11 44.24 -37.03
C PHE A 9 1.26 43.71 -35.89
N VAL A 10 0.49 42.65 -36.16
CA VAL A 10 -0.36 41.94 -35.21
C VAL A 10 -0.16 40.44 -35.43
N THR A 11 -0.08 39.69 -34.34
CA THR A 11 -0.04 38.22 -34.38
C THR A 11 -1.45 37.70 -34.58
N TYR A 12 -1.61 36.79 -35.54
CA TYR A 12 -2.86 36.09 -35.79
C TYR A 12 -2.64 34.59 -35.61
N SER A 13 -3.49 33.96 -34.82
CA SER A 13 -3.46 32.50 -34.60
C SER A 13 -4.68 31.85 -35.26
N TYR A 14 -4.46 30.69 -35.89
CA TYR A 14 -5.52 29.87 -36.47
C TYR A 14 -5.26 28.40 -36.14
N THR A 15 -6.14 27.82 -35.33
CA THR A 15 -6.15 26.38 -35.07
C THR A 15 -7.01 25.71 -36.13
N LEU A 16 -6.46 24.73 -36.84
CA LEU A 16 -7.23 23.93 -37.78
C LEU A 16 -8.33 23.18 -37.02
N THR A 17 -9.52 23.07 -37.63
CA THR A 17 -10.51 22.10 -37.16
C THR A 17 -10.00 20.67 -37.40
N THR A 18 -10.51 19.68 -36.66
CA THR A 18 -10.16 18.26 -36.87
C THR A 18 -10.34 17.85 -38.34
N ALA A 19 -11.45 18.27 -38.98
CA ALA A 19 -11.69 17.98 -40.38
C ALA A 19 -10.68 18.64 -41.34
N GLU A 20 -10.21 19.86 -41.05
CA GLU A 20 -9.16 20.49 -41.86
C GLU A 20 -7.80 19.81 -41.66
N ALA A 21 -7.47 19.42 -40.44
CA ALA A 21 -6.26 18.69 -40.11
C ALA A 21 -6.24 17.29 -40.77
N ASP A 22 -7.35 16.55 -40.70
CA ASP A 22 -7.49 15.20 -41.29
C ASP A 22 -7.35 15.21 -42.82
N ASN A 23 -7.62 16.34 -43.47
CA ASN A 23 -7.42 16.50 -44.92
C ASN A 23 -5.93 16.69 -45.30
N ILE A 24 -5.04 16.90 -44.32
CA ILE A 24 -3.59 16.96 -44.54
C ILE A 24 -3.06 15.52 -44.59
N THR A 25 -2.82 15.04 -45.80
CA THR A 25 -2.37 13.65 -46.04
C THR A 25 -0.88 13.55 -46.39
N ASP A 26 -0.20 14.68 -46.60
CA ASP A 26 1.23 14.76 -46.92
C ASP A 26 1.91 15.81 -46.02
N TYR A 27 2.54 15.33 -44.95
CA TYR A 27 3.31 16.16 -44.03
C TYR A 27 4.72 16.50 -44.54
N ALA A 28 5.17 15.89 -45.64
CA ALA A 28 6.49 16.18 -46.22
C ALA A 28 6.50 17.43 -47.12
N ASN A 29 5.33 17.98 -47.46
CA ASN A 29 5.19 19.11 -48.38
C ASN A 29 4.07 20.08 -47.95
N LEU A 30 4.18 20.59 -46.72
CA LEU A 30 3.29 21.62 -46.21
C LEU A 30 3.62 23.00 -46.80
N ARG A 31 2.60 23.74 -47.22
CA ARG A 31 2.75 25.08 -47.83
C ARG A 31 1.77 26.06 -47.22
N LEU A 32 2.27 27.21 -46.78
CA LEU A 32 1.45 28.34 -46.34
C LEU A 32 1.20 29.28 -47.52
N LYS A 33 -0.07 29.64 -47.74
CA LYS A 33 -0.47 30.64 -48.73
C LYS A 33 -1.13 31.83 -48.04
N PHE A 34 -0.54 33.00 -48.20
CA PHE A 34 -1.08 34.26 -47.71
C PHE A 34 -1.80 34.98 -48.85
N VAL A 35 -3.04 35.40 -48.61
CA VAL A 35 -3.83 36.19 -49.56
C VAL A 35 -4.27 37.47 -48.87
N GLY A 36 -3.76 38.61 -49.33
CA GLY A 36 -4.16 39.93 -48.85
C GLY A 36 -5.19 40.56 -49.78
N ASN A 37 -6.32 40.99 -49.23
CA ASN A 37 -7.31 41.81 -49.96
C ASN A 37 -7.33 43.21 -49.34
N SER A 38 -6.78 44.20 -50.04
CA SER A 38 -6.74 45.60 -49.60
C SER A 38 -7.44 46.52 -50.60
N SER A 39 -8.38 47.33 -50.13
CA SER A 39 -9.07 48.34 -50.93
C SER A 39 -8.30 49.66 -51.04
N ALA A 40 -7.31 49.89 -50.16
CA ALA A 40 -6.56 51.16 -50.07
C ALA A 40 -5.02 51.01 -50.02
N ALA A 41 -4.48 49.90 -49.53
CA ALA A 41 -3.03 49.64 -49.46
C ALA A 41 -2.56 48.79 -50.66
N LYS A 42 -1.38 49.06 -51.23
CA LYS A 42 -0.84 48.28 -52.37
C LYS A 42 -0.02 47.05 -51.96
N CYS A 43 0.29 46.89 -50.67
CA CYS A 43 1.11 45.81 -50.14
C CYS A 43 0.58 45.34 -48.78
N VAL A 44 0.63 44.03 -48.52
CA VAL A 44 0.48 43.42 -47.19
C VAL A 44 1.84 42.87 -46.79
N HIS A 45 2.31 43.19 -45.59
CA HIS A 45 3.59 42.72 -45.09
C HIS A 45 3.38 41.57 -44.10
N VAL A 46 4.15 40.49 -44.26
CA VAL A 46 4.23 39.37 -43.33
C VAL A 46 5.66 39.34 -42.82
N SER A 47 5.85 39.49 -41.51
CA SER A 47 7.19 39.47 -40.89
C SER A 47 7.68 38.05 -40.68
N TRP A 48 6.80 37.17 -40.20
CA TRP A 48 7.05 35.75 -40.00
C TRP A 48 5.71 35.00 -39.98
N ALA A 49 5.79 33.69 -40.17
CA ALA A 49 4.69 32.76 -39.92
C ALA A 49 5.30 31.44 -39.45
N GLU A 50 4.65 30.80 -38.50
CA GLU A 50 5.01 29.47 -38.03
C GLU A 50 3.85 28.50 -38.25
N PHE A 51 4.20 27.23 -38.42
CA PHE A 51 3.26 26.14 -38.44
C PHE A 51 3.69 25.17 -37.34
N GLU A 52 2.78 24.88 -36.44
CA GLU A 52 2.98 23.96 -35.33
C GLU A 52 2.05 22.77 -35.55
N VAL A 53 2.61 21.56 -35.50
CA VAL A 53 1.82 20.34 -35.34
C VAL A 53 1.74 20.13 -33.84
N PRO A 54 0.57 19.77 -33.27
CA PRO A 54 0.50 19.40 -31.85
C PRO A 54 1.56 18.35 -31.54
N ASP A 55 2.27 18.51 -30.44
CA ASP A 55 3.17 17.47 -29.97
C ASP A 55 2.37 16.16 -29.82
N ILE A 56 2.92 15.07 -30.35
CA ILE A 56 2.33 13.75 -30.18
C ILE A 56 2.66 13.33 -28.75
N ASN A 57 1.63 13.17 -27.93
CA ASN A 57 1.79 12.71 -26.56
C ASN A 57 2.60 11.41 -26.50
N ALA A 58 3.67 11.42 -25.73
CA ALA A 58 4.46 10.26 -25.41
C ALA A 58 3.86 9.55 -24.20
N ILE A 59 3.69 8.24 -24.29
CA ILE A 59 3.25 7.44 -23.15
C ILE A 59 4.40 7.43 -22.12
N PRO A 60 4.14 7.69 -20.82
CA PRO A 60 5.17 7.58 -19.80
C PRO A 60 5.69 6.14 -19.68
N THR A 61 6.74 5.95 -18.90
CA THR A 61 7.26 4.64 -18.51
C THR A 61 7.43 4.60 -17.01
N VAL A 62 7.16 3.43 -16.40
CA VAL A 62 7.34 3.21 -14.96
C VAL A 62 8.45 2.20 -14.75
N SER A 63 9.41 2.52 -13.89
CA SER A 63 10.59 1.69 -13.63
C SER A 63 11.02 1.79 -12.17
N ALA A 64 11.95 0.92 -11.76
CA ALA A 64 12.51 0.89 -10.41
C ALA A 64 11.43 0.90 -9.31
N VAL A 65 10.37 0.11 -9.53
CA VAL A 65 9.32 -0.10 -8.51
C VAL A 65 9.94 -0.92 -7.39
N ASN A 66 9.81 -0.45 -6.15
CA ASN A 66 10.44 -1.07 -5.00
C ASN A 66 9.60 -0.84 -3.74
N LEU A 67 9.19 -1.92 -3.08
CA LEU A 67 8.49 -1.91 -1.80
C LEU A 67 9.50 -2.08 -0.65
N THR A 68 9.39 -1.21 0.36
CA THR A 68 10.26 -1.21 1.54
C THR A 68 9.46 -1.09 2.83
N PRO A 69 9.97 -1.61 3.97
CA PRO A 69 11.25 -2.31 4.14
C PRO A 69 11.26 -3.72 3.55
N SER A 70 12.46 -4.29 3.39
CA SER A 70 12.68 -5.69 2.96
C SER A 70 13.66 -6.37 3.93
N PRO A 71 13.22 -7.36 4.73
CA PRO A 71 11.85 -7.86 4.86
C PRO A 71 10.90 -6.87 5.57
N ILE A 72 9.60 -7.11 5.46
CA ILE A 72 8.57 -6.40 6.24
C ILE A 72 8.44 -7.08 7.61
N VAL A 73 8.70 -6.32 8.67
CA VAL A 73 8.57 -6.77 10.06
C VAL A 73 7.44 -6.01 10.73
N LEU A 74 6.38 -6.74 11.10
CA LEU A 74 5.21 -6.16 11.75
C LEU A 74 5.48 -5.85 13.23
N THR A 75 4.82 -4.83 13.75
CA THR A 75 4.75 -4.55 15.18
C THR A 75 3.42 -5.03 15.74
N GLU A 76 3.43 -5.70 16.88
CA GLU A 76 2.23 -6.29 17.47
C GLU A 76 1.13 -5.26 17.76
N ASN A 77 -0.13 -5.66 17.56
CA ASN A 77 -1.32 -4.86 17.89
C ASN A 77 -1.35 -3.42 17.31
N THR A 78 -0.66 -3.17 16.19
CA THR A 78 -0.63 -1.88 15.50
C THR A 78 -0.43 -2.10 13.99
N THR A 79 -0.16 -1.03 13.25
CA THR A 79 0.26 -1.09 11.85
C THR A 79 1.77 -0.84 11.70
N THR A 80 2.35 -1.37 10.63
CA THR A 80 3.69 -1.03 10.13
C THR A 80 3.56 -0.32 8.79
N THR A 81 4.08 0.90 8.68
CA THR A 81 4.09 1.62 7.40
C THR A 81 5.09 1.00 6.43
N VAL A 82 4.62 0.69 5.24
CA VAL A 82 5.45 0.29 4.09
C VAL A 82 5.40 1.38 3.02
N THR A 83 6.50 1.52 2.28
CA THR A 83 6.67 2.55 1.26
C THR A 83 7.00 1.92 -0.08
N CYS A 84 6.16 2.20 -1.07
CA CYS A 84 6.39 1.86 -2.46
C CYS A 84 6.89 3.09 -3.22
N THR A 85 8.05 2.95 -3.86
CA THR A 85 8.63 4.00 -4.71
C THR A 85 8.74 3.55 -6.16
N ALA A 86 8.69 4.50 -7.10
CA ALA A 86 8.97 4.24 -8.51
C ALA A 86 9.55 5.47 -9.22
N THR A 87 10.24 5.25 -10.33
CA THR A 87 10.65 6.29 -11.28
C THR A 87 9.70 6.28 -12.48
N ILE A 88 9.07 7.42 -12.74
CA ILE A 88 8.20 7.65 -13.89
C ILE A 88 8.95 8.56 -14.87
N THR A 89 9.08 8.15 -16.12
CA THR A 89 9.79 8.91 -17.16
C THR A 89 8.85 9.18 -18.33
N ASP A 90 8.76 10.44 -18.75
CA ASP A 90 7.98 10.91 -19.89
C ASP A 90 8.87 11.76 -20.81
N THR A 91 8.90 11.46 -22.11
CA THR A 91 9.75 12.18 -23.06
C THR A 91 9.24 13.58 -23.40
N ASP A 92 7.98 13.88 -23.12
CA ASP A 92 7.40 15.22 -23.26
C ASP A 92 7.76 16.12 -22.06
N GLY A 93 8.47 15.54 -21.09
CA GLY A 93 9.04 16.20 -19.92
C GLY A 93 8.31 15.80 -18.64
N GLY A 94 9.02 15.63 -17.53
CA GLY A 94 8.43 15.07 -16.30
C GLY A 94 7.33 15.94 -15.68
N VAL A 95 7.18 17.19 -16.13
CA VAL A 95 6.09 18.09 -15.73
C VAL A 95 4.72 17.62 -16.22
N THR A 96 4.64 16.90 -17.35
CA THR A 96 3.40 16.36 -17.93
C THR A 96 2.83 15.22 -17.09
N ILE A 97 3.68 14.47 -16.38
CA ILE A 97 3.26 13.41 -15.46
C ILE A 97 2.33 14.02 -14.39
N SER A 98 1.06 13.63 -14.43
CA SER A 98 -0.03 14.28 -13.71
C SER A 98 -0.38 13.55 -12.41
N SER A 99 -0.32 12.21 -12.42
CA SER A 99 -0.68 11.40 -11.25
C SER A 99 0.03 10.04 -11.23
N ALA A 100 0.04 9.44 -10.05
CA ALA A 100 0.37 8.04 -9.89
C ALA A 100 -0.46 7.43 -8.75
N THR A 101 -0.84 6.17 -8.94
CA THR A 101 -1.50 5.35 -7.92
C THR A 101 -0.76 4.02 -7.77
N GLY A 102 -0.82 3.45 -6.57
CA GLY A 102 -0.19 2.20 -6.23
C GLY A 102 -1.15 1.20 -5.61
N THR A 103 -0.88 -0.08 -5.78
CA THR A 103 -1.51 -1.17 -5.02
C THR A 103 -0.42 -1.96 -4.35
N ILE A 104 -0.52 -2.12 -3.03
CA ILE A 104 0.39 -2.94 -2.22
C ILE A 104 -0.36 -4.19 -1.83
N TYR A 105 0.17 -5.37 -2.14
CA TYR A 105 -0.60 -6.62 -2.07
C TYR A 105 0.29 -7.85 -1.94
N ARG A 106 -0.27 -8.93 -1.39
CA ARG A 106 0.36 -10.25 -1.41
C ARG A 106 0.27 -10.88 -2.81
N SER A 107 1.36 -11.43 -3.32
CA SER A 107 1.49 -11.83 -4.72
C SER A 107 0.40 -12.79 -5.23
N GLY A 108 -0.11 -13.70 -4.39
CA GLY A 108 -1.17 -14.64 -4.75
C GLY A 108 -2.55 -14.03 -4.99
N VAL A 109 -2.82 -12.80 -4.51
CA VAL A 109 -4.12 -12.12 -4.75
C VAL A 109 -4.12 -11.21 -5.99
N GLY A 110 -2.95 -10.84 -6.52
CA GLY A 110 -2.79 -9.98 -7.70
C GLY A 110 -3.15 -8.50 -7.47
N TYR A 111 -2.67 -7.62 -8.36
CA TYR A 111 -2.82 -6.16 -8.20
C TYR A 111 -4.26 -5.64 -8.28
N SER A 112 -5.18 -6.41 -8.86
CA SER A 112 -6.61 -6.05 -8.97
C SER A 112 -7.43 -6.52 -7.76
N CYS A 113 -6.77 -6.85 -6.66
CA CYS A 113 -7.40 -7.31 -5.43
C CYS A 113 -8.34 -6.25 -4.81
N SER A 114 -9.30 -6.72 -4.02
CA SER A 114 -10.17 -5.85 -3.23
C SER A 114 -9.52 -5.50 -1.90
N GLN A 115 -9.81 -4.33 -1.33
CA GLN A 115 -9.27 -3.93 -0.02
C GLN A 115 -9.53 -5.03 1.02
N ASP A 116 -8.44 -5.51 1.59
CA ASP A 116 -8.41 -6.55 2.61
C ASP A 116 -7.15 -6.31 3.44
N ASP A 117 -7.34 -6.03 4.73
CA ASP A 117 -6.25 -5.74 5.65
C ASP A 117 -5.27 -6.92 5.80
N ASN A 118 -5.66 -8.13 5.39
CA ASN A 118 -4.78 -9.30 5.41
C ASN A 118 -3.82 -9.35 4.22
N ASN A 119 -4.19 -8.83 3.04
CA ASN A 119 -3.45 -9.14 1.81
C ASN A 119 -3.51 -8.06 0.71
N CYS A 120 -4.29 -6.99 0.85
CA CYS A 120 -4.50 -6.04 -0.24
C CYS A 120 -4.85 -4.62 0.20
N TYR A 121 -4.04 -3.68 -0.28
CA TYR A 121 -4.14 -2.25 -0.05
C TYR A 121 -4.20 -1.53 -1.40
N PRO A 122 -5.34 -1.53 -2.11
CA PRO A 122 -5.46 -0.96 -3.44
C PRO A 122 -5.64 0.57 -3.43
N ASN A 123 -5.48 1.18 -4.61
CA ASN A 123 -5.78 2.59 -4.90
C ASN A 123 -5.08 3.59 -3.97
N LYS A 124 -3.81 3.33 -3.61
CA LYS A 124 -3.00 4.28 -2.84
C LYS A 124 -2.57 5.42 -3.73
N THR A 125 -3.01 6.63 -3.42
CA THR A 125 -2.53 7.83 -4.08
C THR A 125 -1.05 8.02 -3.76
N CYS A 126 -0.23 8.18 -4.79
CA CYS A 126 1.20 8.41 -4.64
C CYS A 126 1.46 9.93 -4.61
N THR A 127 2.38 10.34 -3.74
CA THR A 127 2.99 11.65 -3.85
C THR A 127 3.99 11.65 -5.00
N LEU A 128 4.02 12.72 -5.78
CA LEU A 128 4.96 12.92 -6.87
C LEU A 128 5.99 13.99 -6.49
N SER A 129 7.26 13.73 -6.80
CA SER A 129 8.31 14.74 -6.65
C SER A 129 8.13 15.92 -7.63
N ALA A 130 8.94 16.97 -7.44
CA ALA A 130 9.21 17.90 -8.52
C ALA A 130 9.81 17.14 -9.73
N ALA A 131 9.56 17.65 -10.93
CA ALA A 131 10.15 17.08 -12.14
C ALA A 131 11.67 17.27 -12.14
N ASP A 132 12.39 16.22 -12.50
CA ASP A 132 13.83 16.18 -12.73
C ASP A 132 14.06 15.82 -14.21
N GLY A 133 14.11 16.85 -15.05
CA GLY A 133 14.08 16.67 -16.51
C GLY A 133 12.81 15.94 -16.96
N ASN A 134 13.00 14.73 -17.49
CA ASN A 134 11.92 13.87 -17.99
C ASN A 134 11.30 12.98 -16.89
N ASN A 135 11.80 13.06 -15.66
CA ASN A 135 11.44 12.13 -14.59
C ASN A 135 10.59 12.79 -13.50
N LYS A 136 9.71 12.00 -12.89
CA LYS A 136 9.18 12.20 -11.54
C LYS A 136 9.31 10.93 -10.72
N TYR A 137 9.49 11.10 -9.42
CA TYR A 137 9.55 9.99 -8.48
C TYR A 137 8.21 9.88 -7.75
N ALA A 138 7.60 8.71 -7.83
CA ALA A 138 6.36 8.41 -7.12
C ALA A 138 6.67 7.75 -5.77
N THR A 139 5.92 8.12 -4.73
CA THR A 139 5.99 7.51 -3.40
C THR A 139 4.59 7.32 -2.85
N CYS A 140 4.19 6.07 -2.64
CA CYS A 140 2.90 5.68 -2.08
C CYS A 140 3.15 4.87 -0.81
N THR A 141 2.32 5.07 0.21
CA THR A 141 2.46 4.37 1.50
C THR A 141 1.20 3.61 1.86
N ALA A 142 1.36 2.55 2.62
CA ALA A 142 0.26 1.85 3.28
C ALA A 142 0.68 1.46 4.70
N ASP A 143 -0.28 1.48 5.62
CA ASP A 143 -0.11 1.03 6.99
C ASP A 143 -0.63 -0.41 7.07
N ILE A 144 0.29 -1.38 7.06
CA ILE A 144 0.00 -2.81 7.06
C ILE A 144 -0.36 -3.26 8.48
N TRP A 145 -1.50 -3.91 8.67
CA TRP A 145 -1.96 -4.35 9.98
C TRP A 145 -1.14 -5.52 10.52
N PHE A 146 -0.97 -5.60 11.84
CA PHE A 146 -0.22 -6.66 12.52
C PHE A 146 -0.69 -8.09 12.23
N HIS A 147 -1.90 -8.25 11.67
CA HIS A 147 -2.50 -9.54 11.32
C HIS A 147 -2.42 -9.84 9.81
N ALA A 148 -1.64 -9.07 9.04
CA ALA A 148 -1.43 -9.31 7.63
C ALA A 148 -0.75 -10.66 7.35
N ASP A 149 -1.14 -11.31 6.27
CA ASP A 149 -0.71 -12.65 5.88
C ASP A 149 0.83 -12.73 5.76
N PRO A 150 1.52 -13.54 6.61
CA PRO A 150 2.94 -13.77 6.48
C PRO A 150 3.25 -14.60 5.23
N THR A 151 4.43 -14.37 4.65
CA THR A 151 4.88 -15.05 3.44
C THR A 151 6.21 -15.78 3.62
N ASP A 152 6.89 -15.55 4.74
CA ASP A 152 8.14 -16.25 5.11
C ASP A 152 7.92 -17.70 5.59
N ALA A 153 6.70 -18.04 6.01
CA ALA A 153 6.30 -19.36 6.47
C ALA A 153 4.78 -19.56 6.39
N GLY A 154 4.33 -20.81 6.54
CA GLY A 154 2.92 -21.15 6.72
C GLY A 154 2.16 -21.30 5.40
N VAL A 155 0.88 -20.89 5.38
CA VAL A 155 -0.03 -21.16 4.26
C VAL A 155 0.41 -20.45 2.97
N TYR A 156 1.09 -19.31 3.09
CA TYR A 156 1.50 -18.47 1.96
C TYR A 156 3.03 -18.42 1.80
N GLU A 157 3.73 -19.43 2.32
CA GLU A 157 5.17 -19.59 2.11
C GLU A 157 5.50 -19.64 0.60
N GLY A 158 6.44 -18.81 0.18
CA GLY A 158 6.89 -18.70 -1.22
C GLY A 158 6.10 -17.68 -2.06
N GLU A 159 5.14 -17.00 -1.46
CA GLU A 159 4.62 -15.73 -1.98
C GLU A 159 5.45 -14.55 -1.48
N THR A 160 5.19 -13.33 -1.97
CA THR A 160 5.81 -12.11 -1.47
C THR A 160 4.80 -10.98 -1.35
N TRP A 161 5.14 -9.92 -0.62
CA TRP A 161 4.42 -8.65 -0.67
C TRP A 161 5.01 -7.76 -1.76
N GLN A 162 4.17 -7.24 -2.65
CA GLN A 162 4.61 -6.50 -3.83
C GLN A 162 3.88 -5.17 -3.93
N CYS A 163 4.45 -4.29 -4.75
CA CYS A 163 3.78 -3.07 -5.18
C CYS A 163 3.59 -3.05 -6.70
N TYR A 164 2.43 -2.55 -7.14
CA TYR A 164 2.13 -2.26 -8.53
C TYR A 164 1.80 -0.77 -8.66
N ILE A 165 2.44 -0.08 -9.61
CA ILE A 165 2.25 1.35 -9.87
C ILE A 165 1.57 1.57 -11.21
N ILE A 166 0.64 2.50 -11.23
CA ILE A 166 0.04 3.10 -12.43
C ILE A 166 0.39 4.58 -12.43
N ALA A 167 1.02 5.07 -13.48
CA ALA A 167 1.27 6.49 -13.73
C ALA A 167 0.42 6.98 -14.89
N GLU A 168 0.02 8.25 -14.84
CA GLU A 168 -0.75 8.94 -15.88
C GLU A 168 -0.10 10.31 -16.18
N ASP A 169 -0.02 10.68 -17.45
CA ASP A 169 0.36 12.03 -17.89
C ASP A 169 -0.85 12.99 -17.91
N ASP A 170 -0.67 14.24 -18.34
CA ASP A 170 -1.72 15.27 -18.38
C ASP A 170 -2.66 15.13 -19.58
N GLN A 171 -2.40 14.15 -20.44
CA GLN A 171 -3.16 13.80 -21.64
C GLN A 171 -3.79 12.40 -21.50
N ALA A 172 -3.80 11.86 -20.27
CA ALA A 172 -4.39 10.59 -19.86
C ALA A 172 -3.77 9.32 -20.48
N ALA A 173 -2.54 9.38 -20.98
CA ALA A 173 -1.82 8.14 -21.29
C ALA A 173 -1.23 7.54 -20.02
N THR A 174 -1.33 6.21 -19.92
CA THR A 174 -0.98 5.47 -18.70
C THR A 174 0.14 4.48 -18.93
N ALA A 175 0.98 4.31 -17.92
CA ALA A 175 1.99 3.26 -17.88
C ALA A 175 2.03 2.60 -16.51
N THR A 176 2.50 1.35 -16.47
CA THR A 176 2.44 0.54 -15.26
C THR A 176 3.68 -0.31 -15.09
N ASN A 177 4.04 -0.63 -13.85
CA ASN A 177 5.05 -1.64 -13.56
C ASN A 177 4.86 -2.24 -12.16
N THR A 178 5.48 -3.38 -11.91
CA THR A 178 5.46 -4.11 -10.62
C THR A 178 6.86 -4.13 -10.02
N ASP A 179 6.94 -4.28 -8.70
CA ASP A 179 8.18 -4.50 -7.96
C ASP A 179 8.98 -5.69 -8.52
N ASP A 180 10.25 -5.45 -8.84
CA ASP A 180 11.17 -6.47 -9.37
C ASP A 180 11.83 -7.31 -8.27
N THR A 181 11.90 -6.79 -7.03
CA THR A 181 12.54 -7.45 -5.88
C THR A 181 11.64 -7.40 -4.64
N PRO A 182 10.44 -8.00 -4.69
CA PRO A 182 9.45 -7.85 -3.65
C PRO A 182 9.88 -8.46 -2.31
N PRO A 183 9.62 -7.78 -1.17
CA PRO A 183 9.94 -8.30 0.15
C PRO A 183 9.04 -9.45 0.61
N GLU A 184 9.60 -10.29 1.49
CA GLU A 184 8.83 -11.17 2.36
C GLU A 184 8.18 -10.37 3.51
N LEU A 185 7.00 -10.81 3.97
CA LEU A 185 6.43 -10.39 5.25
C LEU A 185 6.67 -11.47 6.29
N ASN A 186 7.37 -11.08 7.37
CA ASN A 186 7.78 -12.01 8.41
C ASN A 186 6.61 -12.41 9.31
N THR A 187 6.65 -13.65 9.75
CA THR A 187 5.80 -14.20 10.80
C THR A 187 6.08 -13.47 12.12
N LEU A 188 5.01 -13.01 12.77
CA LEU A 188 4.97 -12.37 14.08
C LEU A 188 4.18 -13.27 15.03
N ASN A 189 4.90 -14.02 15.87
CA ASN A 189 4.30 -14.73 17.00
C ASN A 189 4.25 -13.80 18.21
N ALA A 190 3.06 -13.34 18.58
CA ALA A 190 2.88 -12.45 19.71
C ALA A 190 1.59 -12.76 20.48
N LEU A 191 1.68 -12.66 21.81
CA LEU A 191 0.61 -12.96 22.76
C LEU A 191 0.67 -11.96 23.90
N ILE A 192 -0.45 -11.27 24.16
CA ILE A 192 -0.64 -10.49 25.37
C ILE A 192 -1.51 -11.26 26.35
N VAL A 193 -1.09 -11.35 27.60
CA VAL A 193 -1.88 -11.91 28.70
C VAL A 193 -2.24 -10.77 29.63
N THR A 194 -3.54 -10.50 29.79
CA THR A 194 -4.05 -9.42 30.62
C THR A 194 -4.71 -9.96 31.88
N GLY A 195 -4.38 -9.32 33.01
CA GLY A 195 -4.87 -9.70 34.33
C GLY A 195 -3.80 -10.33 35.20
N SER A 196 -4.06 -10.33 36.50
CA SER A 196 -3.35 -11.14 37.48
C SER A 196 -4.36 -12.03 38.18
N ILE A 197 -3.94 -13.25 38.51
CA ILE A 197 -4.77 -14.18 39.27
C ILE A 197 -4.68 -13.80 40.75
N SER A 198 -5.83 -13.55 41.37
CA SER A 198 -5.94 -13.32 42.81
C SER A 198 -7.04 -14.19 43.37
N TYR A 199 -6.67 -15.29 44.03
CA TYR A 199 -7.62 -16.16 44.72
C TYR A 199 -8.29 -15.54 45.96
N GLY A 200 -7.96 -14.28 46.31
CA GLY A 200 -8.49 -13.59 47.47
C GLY A 200 -7.92 -14.14 48.79
N THR A 201 -8.73 -14.13 49.84
CA THR A 201 -8.36 -14.71 51.14
C THR A 201 -8.90 -16.14 51.23
N LEU A 202 -8.00 -17.12 51.25
CA LEU A 202 -8.34 -18.53 51.44
C LEU A 202 -7.85 -19.02 52.80
N ALA A 203 -8.71 -19.70 53.55
CA ALA A 203 -8.30 -20.46 54.72
C ALA A 203 -7.49 -21.70 54.28
N ALA A 204 -6.65 -22.25 55.17
CA ALA A 204 -5.91 -23.47 54.87
C ALA A 204 -6.87 -24.62 54.52
N GLY A 205 -6.69 -25.21 53.33
CA GLY A 205 -7.53 -26.28 52.81
C GLY A 205 -8.85 -25.82 52.17
N ALA A 206 -9.12 -24.52 52.07
CA ALA A 206 -10.26 -23.99 51.33
C ALA A 206 -9.97 -23.95 49.82
N THR A 207 -11.01 -24.05 49.01
CA THR A 207 -10.97 -23.88 47.56
C THR A 207 -11.42 -22.46 47.18
N SER A 208 -11.05 -22.00 45.97
CA SER A 208 -11.67 -20.79 45.41
C SER A 208 -13.17 -21.01 45.22
N SER A 209 -13.94 -19.93 45.33
CA SER A 209 -15.40 -19.94 45.16
C SER A 209 -15.86 -19.66 43.73
N ALA A 210 -14.92 -19.23 42.87
CA ALA A 210 -15.11 -18.97 41.45
C ALA A 210 -13.79 -19.15 40.70
N SER A 211 -13.88 -19.31 39.39
CA SER A 211 -12.71 -19.23 38.51
C SER A 211 -12.27 -17.77 38.37
N GLU A 212 -10.98 -17.51 38.53
CA GLU A 212 -10.38 -16.23 38.17
C GLU A 212 -10.12 -16.19 36.67
N ILE A 213 -10.61 -15.14 35.99
CA ILE A 213 -10.51 -15.04 34.52
C ILE A 213 -9.28 -14.23 34.15
N VAL A 214 -8.42 -14.85 33.34
CA VAL A 214 -7.30 -14.20 32.65
C VAL A 214 -7.56 -14.29 31.15
N VAL A 215 -7.32 -13.20 30.43
CA VAL A 215 -7.52 -13.15 28.98
C VAL A 215 -6.17 -13.13 28.28
N ALA A 216 -5.94 -14.12 27.43
CA ALA A 216 -4.81 -14.17 26.52
C ALA A 216 -5.29 -13.86 25.09
N THR A 217 -4.67 -12.88 24.44
CA THR A 217 -5.03 -12.43 23.09
C THR A 217 -3.81 -12.49 22.18
N THR A 218 -3.96 -13.10 21.00
CA THR A 218 -2.92 -13.07 19.98
C THR A 218 -2.80 -11.66 19.41
N THR A 219 -1.58 -11.12 19.45
CA THR A 219 -1.26 -9.77 18.96
C THR A 219 -0.34 -9.80 17.74
N GLY A 220 -0.14 -10.99 17.15
CA GLY A 220 0.65 -11.22 15.94
C GLY A 220 -0.20 -11.72 14.75
N ASN A 221 0.46 -12.06 13.63
CA ASN A 221 -0.19 -12.53 12.39
C ASN A 221 -0.15 -14.04 12.18
N ALA A 222 0.43 -14.81 13.10
CA ALA A 222 0.44 -16.26 13.02
C ALA A 222 -0.35 -16.90 14.15
N ALA A 223 -0.93 -18.05 13.85
CA ALA A 223 -1.46 -18.94 14.88
C ALA A 223 -0.33 -19.31 15.86
N ILE A 224 -0.66 -19.36 17.14
CA ILE A 224 0.27 -19.76 18.19
C ILE A 224 -0.32 -20.89 19.00
N ASP A 225 0.52 -21.84 19.37
CA ASP A 225 0.21 -22.81 20.41
C ASP A 225 0.58 -22.22 21.77
N VAL A 226 -0.36 -22.25 22.71
CA VAL A 226 -0.14 -21.75 24.07
C VAL A 226 0.13 -22.92 24.98
N ASN A 227 1.23 -22.87 25.72
CA ASN A 227 1.49 -23.82 26.80
C ASN A 227 1.32 -23.11 28.15
N ILE A 228 0.73 -23.82 29.11
CA ILE A 228 0.59 -23.35 30.49
C ILE A 228 1.50 -24.14 31.44
N SER A 229 2.14 -23.41 32.34
CA SER A 229 2.90 -23.94 33.47
C SER A 229 2.90 -22.91 34.58
N GLY A 230 3.15 -23.33 35.81
CA GLY A 230 3.22 -22.45 36.95
C GLY A 230 4.29 -22.87 37.95
N THR A 231 4.29 -22.17 39.08
CA THR A 231 5.11 -22.49 40.25
C THR A 231 4.23 -22.43 41.49
N ASP A 232 4.72 -23.00 42.59
CA ASP A 232 4.07 -22.85 43.89
C ASP A 232 3.90 -21.37 44.23
N MET A 233 2.70 -20.97 44.64
CA MET A 233 2.47 -19.63 45.19
C MET A 233 2.92 -19.62 46.64
N THR A 234 4.06 -18.99 46.90
CA THR A 234 4.68 -18.98 48.22
C THR A 234 4.65 -17.58 48.84
N THR A 235 4.46 -17.57 50.15
CA THR A 235 4.76 -16.44 51.04
C THR A 235 5.81 -16.90 52.05
N SER A 236 6.22 -16.04 52.98
CA SER A 236 7.17 -16.43 54.03
C SER A 236 6.64 -17.53 54.97
N THR A 237 5.32 -17.74 55.02
CA THR A 237 4.67 -18.64 55.99
C THR A 237 3.69 -19.65 55.37
N TYR A 238 3.21 -19.41 54.15
CA TYR A 238 2.19 -20.23 53.49
C TYR A 238 2.57 -20.55 52.05
N SER A 239 2.14 -21.70 51.55
CA SER A 239 2.33 -22.12 50.15
C SER A 239 1.05 -22.74 49.59
N ILE A 240 0.75 -22.45 48.33
CA ILE A 240 -0.20 -23.20 47.50
C ILE A 240 0.64 -23.91 46.43
N PRO A 241 0.81 -25.24 46.51
CA PRO A 241 1.52 -26.01 45.49
C PRO A 241 0.93 -25.77 44.09
N VAL A 242 1.77 -25.79 43.06
CA VAL A 242 1.32 -25.65 41.66
C VAL A 242 0.28 -26.72 41.28
N SER A 243 0.41 -27.93 41.83
CA SER A 243 -0.56 -29.02 41.63
C SER A 243 -1.90 -28.82 42.33
N HIS A 244 -2.07 -27.75 43.10
CA HIS A 244 -3.34 -27.30 43.67
C HIS A 244 -3.83 -26.00 43.00
N GLN A 245 -3.26 -25.64 41.86
CA GLN A 245 -3.78 -24.59 40.99
C GLN A 245 -4.35 -25.29 39.76
N GLU A 246 -5.55 -24.88 39.34
CA GLU A 246 -6.24 -25.50 38.21
C GLU A 246 -6.54 -24.46 37.13
N TYR A 247 -6.53 -24.90 35.88
CA TYR A 247 -6.91 -24.09 34.74
C TYR A 247 -7.94 -24.80 33.86
N ALA A 248 -8.74 -24.00 33.17
CA ALA A 248 -9.70 -24.46 32.17
C ALA A 248 -10.00 -23.31 31.19
N THR A 249 -10.54 -23.63 30.02
CA THR A 249 -10.96 -22.66 28.99
C THR A 249 -12.38 -22.13 29.22
N SER A 250 -13.08 -22.67 30.21
CA SER A 250 -14.38 -22.20 30.70
C SER A 250 -14.40 -22.23 32.22
N SER A 251 -15.37 -21.56 32.85
CA SER A 251 -15.49 -21.57 34.31
C SER A 251 -15.74 -22.97 34.83
N VAL A 252 -14.95 -23.39 35.82
CA VAL A 252 -15.02 -24.69 36.49
C VAL A 252 -14.88 -24.52 38.00
N ASP A 253 -15.49 -25.46 38.72
CA ASP A 253 -15.22 -25.65 40.15
C ASP A 253 -13.85 -26.28 40.36
N TYR A 254 -13.22 -26.00 41.50
CA TYR A 254 -11.99 -26.67 41.91
C TYR A 254 -12.17 -28.20 41.97
N GLY A 255 -11.19 -28.93 41.45
CA GLY A 255 -11.19 -30.38 41.28
C GLY A 255 -11.77 -30.86 39.94
N SER A 256 -12.31 -29.94 39.13
CA SER A 256 -12.88 -30.25 37.81
C SER A 256 -12.06 -29.67 36.65
N GLY A 257 -11.05 -28.84 36.94
CA GLY A 257 -10.14 -28.29 35.96
C GLY A 257 -8.97 -29.24 35.66
N THR A 258 -8.00 -28.73 34.90
CA THR A 258 -6.71 -29.41 34.72
C THR A 258 -5.71 -28.89 35.73
N ASP A 259 -5.07 -29.79 36.48
CA ASP A 259 -4.00 -29.44 37.41
C ASP A 259 -2.85 -28.73 36.67
N ALA A 260 -2.46 -27.57 37.16
CA ALA A 260 -1.25 -26.91 36.73
C ALA A 260 -0.03 -27.70 37.20
N SER A 261 1.06 -27.59 36.43
CA SER A 261 2.33 -28.20 36.79
C SER A 261 3.48 -27.26 36.54
N ASN A 262 4.66 -27.64 37.01
CA ASN A 262 5.92 -26.96 36.70
C ASN A 262 6.42 -27.22 35.27
N THR A 263 5.71 -28.05 34.50
CA THR A 263 6.05 -28.41 33.12
C THR A 263 5.02 -27.82 32.18
N ALA A 264 5.51 -27.13 31.15
CA ALA A 264 4.69 -26.53 30.11
C ALA A 264 3.84 -27.61 29.43
N THR A 265 2.52 -27.45 29.49
CA THR A 265 1.54 -28.35 28.88
C THR A 265 0.68 -27.56 27.89
N ALA A 266 0.42 -28.13 26.72
CA ALA A 266 -0.39 -27.49 25.69
C ALA A 266 -1.80 -27.20 26.22
N LEU A 267 -2.22 -25.93 26.10
CA LEU A 267 -3.59 -25.53 26.35
C LEU A 267 -4.42 -25.92 25.13
N VAL A 268 -5.21 -26.98 25.27
CA VAL A 268 -6.16 -27.39 24.24
C VAL A 268 -7.36 -26.44 24.29
N LEU A 269 -7.42 -25.52 23.34
CA LEU A 269 -8.62 -24.73 23.10
C LEU A 269 -9.67 -25.69 22.50
N GLU A 270 -10.81 -25.86 23.17
CA GLU A 270 -11.90 -26.63 22.56
C GLU A 270 -12.30 -25.93 21.25
N SER A 271 -12.42 -26.69 20.16
CA SER A 271 -12.89 -26.17 18.89
C SER A 271 -14.32 -25.66 19.08
N GLY A 272 -14.51 -24.35 19.00
CA GLY A 272 -15.83 -23.72 18.93
C GLY A 272 -16.57 -24.06 17.64
#